data_AF-A0A966KX99-F1
#
_entry.id   AF-A0A966KX99-F1
#
_cell.length_a   1.000
_cell.length_b   1.000
_cell.length_c   1.000
_cell.angle_alpha   90.00
_cell.angle_beta   90.00
_cell.angle_gamma   90.00
#
_symmetry.space_group_name_H-M   'P 1'
#
loop_
_entity.id
_entity.type
_entity.pdbx_description
1 polymer ?
#
loop_
_entity_poly.entity_id
_entity_poly.type
_entity_poly.pdbx_seq_one_letter_code
_entity_poly.pdbx_strand_id
1 'polypeptide(L)'
;MVRDGRVLRNRGYGDYDPITVVPIASASKWLTSATMMTLVDEGRISLDDRVSMYLPEFTGVSGTATIRQLLSHTSGIAQADCIWSVGSTLADCVSRV
;
A
#
# COMPACT_ATOMS: atom_id res chain seq x y z
N MET A 1 2.60 23.60 2.12
CA MET A 1 1.16 23.93 2.14
C MET A 1 0.80 24.67 0.87
N VAL A 2 -0.17 24.14 0.14
CA VAL A 2 -0.72 24.76 -1.08
C VAL A 2 -2.18 25.12 -0.81
N ARG A 3 -2.63 26.26 -1.31
CA ARG A 3 -4.04 26.67 -1.32
C ARG A 3 -4.30 27.40 -2.64
N ASP A 4 -5.38 27.03 -3.33
CA ASP A 4 -5.76 27.65 -4.62
C ASP A 4 -4.61 27.66 -5.65
N GLY A 5 -3.87 26.56 -5.73
CA GLY A 5 -2.69 26.41 -6.60
C GLY A 5 -1.45 27.21 -6.18
N ARG A 6 -1.52 27.99 -5.09
CA ARG A 6 -0.41 28.82 -4.60
C ARG A 6 0.31 28.16 -3.43
N VAL A 7 1.63 28.12 -3.48
CA VAL A 7 2.47 27.68 -2.36
C VAL A 7 2.47 28.77 -1.28
N LEU A 8 1.78 28.50 -0.18
CA LEU A 8 1.76 29.42 0.97
C LEU A 8 2.96 29.22 1.90
N ARG A 9 3.47 27.99 1.97
CA ARG A 9 4.61 27.64 2.82
C ARG A 9 5.36 26.42 2.30
N ASN A 10 6.67 26.56 2.16
CA ASN A 10 7.60 25.47 1.86
C ASN A 10 8.88 25.69 2.69
N ARG A 11 9.10 24.89 3.74
CA ARG A 11 10.25 25.04 4.66
C ARG A 11 10.64 23.68 5.23
N GLY A 12 11.95 23.47 5.40
CA GLY A 12 12.52 22.38 6.19
C GLY A 12 12.78 22.77 7.65
N TYR A 13 13.12 21.79 8.48
CA TYR A 13 13.44 21.95 9.89
C TYR A 13 14.59 21.02 10.28
N GLY A 14 15.45 21.46 11.21
CA GLY A 14 16.67 20.72 11.56
C GLY A 14 17.58 20.57 10.33
N ASP A 15 18.09 19.36 10.13
CA ASP A 15 18.96 19.02 9.00
C ASP A 15 18.18 18.64 7.71
N TYR A 16 16.87 18.84 7.69
CA TYR A 16 16.01 18.56 6.54
C TYR A 16 15.68 19.85 5.79
N ASP A 17 15.66 19.75 4.46
CA ASP A 17 15.13 20.75 3.55
C ASP A 17 13.92 20.18 2.76
N PRO A 18 13.19 21.01 1.99
CA PRO A 18 12.06 20.54 1.20
C PRO A 18 12.34 19.50 0.11
N ILE A 19 13.60 19.25 -0.25
CA ILE A 19 13.99 18.32 -1.31
C ILE A 19 14.67 17.05 -0.76
N THR A 20 14.83 16.96 0.56
CA THR A 20 15.45 15.81 1.22
C THR A 20 14.61 14.56 0.98
N VAL A 21 15.23 13.51 0.44
CA VAL A 21 14.57 12.22 0.18
C VAL A 21 14.47 11.43 1.47
N VAL A 22 13.27 10.97 1.81
CA VAL A 22 13.00 10.23 3.05
C VAL A 22 12.09 9.03 2.79
N PRO A 23 12.21 7.94 3.58
CA PRO A 23 11.18 6.91 3.66
C PRO A 23 9.87 7.53 4.17
N ILE A 24 8.76 7.34 3.44
CA ILE A 24 7.46 7.96 3.75
C ILE A 24 6.47 7.00 4.43
N ALA A 25 6.91 5.79 4.78
CA ALA A 25 6.12 4.76 5.45
C ALA A 25 4.74 4.54 4.80
N SER A 26 3.65 4.62 5.58
CA SER A 26 2.29 4.41 5.07
C SER A 26 1.82 5.43 4.04
N ALA A 27 2.50 6.57 3.88
CA ALA A 27 2.23 7.49 2.78
C ALA A 27 2.63 6.92 1.41
N SER A 28 3.18 5.71 1.32
CA SER A 28 3.29 5.01 0.03
C SER A 28 1.95 4.40 -0.45
N LYS A 29 0.97 4.18 0.44
CA LYS A 29 -0.27 3.45 0.11
C LYS A 29 -1.16 4.16 -0.93
N TRP A 30 -1.21 5.50 -0.93
CA TRP A 30 -2.01 6.24 -1.91
C TRP A 30 -1.43 6.08 -3.32
N LEU A 31 -0.10 6.02 -3.46
CA LEU A 31 0.55 5.76 -4.74
C LEU A 31 0.23 4.34 -5.23
N THR A 32 0.33 3.33 -4.36
CA THR A 32 -0.12 1.96 -4.69
C THR A 32 -1.58 1.93 -5.12
N SER A 33 -2.47 2.63 -4.42
CA SER A 33 -3.89 2.69 -4.74
C SER A 33 -4.13 3.35 -6.10
N ALA A 34 -3.44 4.45 -6.40
CA ALA A 34 -3.53 5.13 -7.69
C ALA A 34 -3.07 4.21 -8.84
N THR A 35 -1.95 3.50 -8.67
CA THR A 35 -1.47 2.53 -9.66
C THR A 35 -2.47 1.39 -9.88
N MET A 36 -3.07 0.87 -8.81
CA MET A 36 -4.11 -0.16 -8.92
C MET A 36 -5.35 0.36 -9.66
N MET A 37 -5.78 1.59 -9.38
CA MET A 37 -6.93 2.21 -10.06
C MET A 37 -6.66 2.46 -11.55
N THR A 38 -5.42 2.77 -11.95
CA THR A 38 -5.06 2.81 -13.38
C THR A 38 -5.30 1.47 -14.06
N LEU A 39 -4.96 0.35 -13.41
CA LEU A 39 -5.21 -0.99 -13.95
C LEU A 39 -6.71 -1.33 -14.01
N VAL A 40 -7.51 -0.79 -13.09
CA VAL A 40 -8.98 -0.88 -13.10
C VAL A 40 -9.56 -0.11 -14.27
N ASP A 41 -9.10 1.13 -14.50
CA ASP A 41 -9.53 1.96 -15.62
C ASP A 41 -9.16 1.32 -16.98
N GLU A 42 -8.03 0.62 -17.05
CA GLU A 42 -7.60 -0.17 -18.22
C GLU A 42 -8.38 -1.50 -18.39
N GLY A 43 -9.26 -1.86 -17.45
CA GLY A 43 -10.01 -3.12 -17.47
C GLY A 43 -9.16 -4.37 -17.27
N ARG A 44 -7.95 -4.23 -16.72
CA ARG A 44 -7.00 -5.35 -16.50
C ARG A 44 -7.21 -6.06 -15.17
N ILE A 45 -7.78 -5.35 -14.19
CA ILE A 45 -8.14 -5.84 -12.87
C ILE A 45 -9.50 -5.28 -12.49
N SER A 46 -10.36 -6.06 -11.84
CA SER A 46 -11.56 -5.58 -11.16
C SER A 46 -11.32 -5.39 -9.67
N LEU A 47 -11.95 -4.39 -9.08
CA LEU A 47 -11.94 -4.21 -7.63
C LEU A 47 -12.57 -5.38 -6.87
N ASP A 48 -13.46 -6.14 -7.54
CA ASP A 48 -14.14 -7.29 -6.95
C ASP A 48 -13.42 -8.62 -7.25
N ASP A 49 -12.28 -8.57 -7.94
CA ASP A 49 -11.43 -9.74 -8.14
C ASP A 49 -10.81 -10.17 -6.82
N ARG A 50 -10.70 -11.49 -6.64
CA ARG A 50 -10.06 -12.11 -5.48
C ARG A 50 -8.56 -12.18 -5.68
N VAL A 51 -7.81 -12.07 -4.60
CA VAL A 51 -6.33 -12.20 -4.63
C VAL A 51 -5.90 -13.50 -5.30
N SER A 52 -6.58 -14.62 -5.01
CA SER A 52 -6.23 -15.93 -5.56
C SER A 52 -6.36 -16.05 -7.09
N MET A 53 -7.02 -15.11 -7.76
CA MET A 53 -7.02 -15.05 -9.23
C MET A 53 -5.65 -14.66 -9.79
N TYR A 54 -4.87 -13.87 -9.05
CA TYR A 54 -3.56 -13.38 -9.46
C TYR A 54 -2.41 -14.09 -8.75
N LEU A 55 -2.62 -14.51 -7.50
CA LEU A 55 -1.63 -15.17 -6.65
C LEU A 55 -2.24 -16.46 -6.09
N PRO A 56 -2.29 -17.55 -6.87
CA PRO A 56 -3.01 -18.78 -6.52
C PRO A 56 -2.45 -19.51 -5.28
N GLU A 57 -1.23 -19.19 -4.86
CA GLU A 57 -0.62 -19.68 -3.62
C GLU A 57 -1.30 -19.12 -2.36
N PHE A 58 -2.03 -18.01 -2.47
CA PHE A 58 -2.79 -17.45 -1.34
C PHE A 58 -4.14 -18.16 -1.19
N THR A 59 -4.37 -18.69 0.01
CA THR A 59 -5.59 -19.41 0.38
C THR A 59 -6.27 -18.76 1.59
N GLY A 60 -7.43 -19.27 2.01
CA GLY A 60 -8.14 -18.76 3.19
C GLY A 60 -8.58 -17.29 3.06
N VAL A 61 -8.47 -16.52 4.15
CA VAL A 61 -8.83 -15.09 4.17
C VAL A 61 -8.00 -14.29 3.17
N SER A 62 -6.68 -14.55 3.11
CA SER A 62 -5.77 -13.86 2.21
C SER A 62 -6.04 -14.16 0.73
N GLY A 63 -6.50 -15.37 0.39
CA GLY A 63 -6.87 -15.72 -0.98
C GLY A 63 -8.26 -15.24 -1.41
N THR A 64 -9.23 -15.20 -0.47
CA THR A 64 -10.63 -14.83 -0.76
C THR A 64 -10.90 -13.34 -0.68
N ALA A 65 -10.01 -12.56 -0.06
CA ALA A 65 -10.08 -11.11 -0.04
C ALA A 65 -10.14 -10.53 -1.46
N THR A 66 -10.97 -9.52 -1.64
CA THR A 66 -11.04 -8.75 -2.89
C THR A 66 -9.98 -7.65 -2.91
N ILE A 67 -9.59 -7.20 -4.11
CA ILE A 67 -8.71 -6.03 -4.28
C ILE A 67 -9.28 -4.81 -3.55
N ARG A 68 -10.61 -4.60 -3.62
CA ARG A 68 -11.32 -3.55 -2.88
C ARG A 68 -11.05 -3.63 -1.38
N GLN A 69 -11.24 -4.80 -0.79
CA GLN A 69 -11.06 -5.02 0.64
C GLN A 69 -9.61 -4.82 1.09
N LEU A 70 -8.62 -5.14 0.25
CA LEU A 70 -7.21 -4.84 0.54
C LEU A 70 -6.96 -3.33 0.56
N LEU A 71 -7.43 -2.60 -0.45
CA LEU A 71 -7.22 -1.15 -0.58
C LEU A 71 -8.00 -0.33 0.47
N SER A 72 -9.09 -0.89 1.02
CA SER A 72 -9.91 -0.24 2.06
C SER A 72 -9.66 -0.75 3.48
N HIS A 73 -8.69 -1.66 3.69
CA HIS A 73 -8.43 -2.27 5.01
C HIS A 73 -9.64 -2.99 5.63
N THR A 74 -10.41 -3.73 4.82
CA THR A 74 -11.59 -4.49 5.26
C THR A 74 -11.54 -5.96 4.85
N SER A 75 -10.35 -6.50 4.59
CA SER A 75 -10.16 -7.91 4.19
C SER A 75 -10.27 -8.91 5.33
N GLY A 76 -10.10 -8.45 6.57
CA GLY A 76 -10.01 -9.33 7.74
C GLY A 76 -8.65 -10.04 7.89
N ILE A 77 -7.68 -9.73 7.03
CA ILE A 77 -6.30 -10.21 7.16
C ILE A 77 -5.68 -9.58 8.41
N ALA A 78 -5.12 -10.41 9.30
CA ALA A 78 -4.47 -9.94 10.51
C ALA A 78 -3.20 -9.15 10.18
N GLN A 79 -2.87 -8.17 11.03
CA GLN A 79 -1.59 -7.49 10.91
C GLN A 79 -0.48 -8.47 11.24
N ALA A 80 0.47 -8.64 10.30
CA ALA A 80 1.59 -9.52 10.48
C ALA A 80 2.67 -8.87 11.36
N ASP A 81 3.00 -9.49 12.48
CA ASP A 81 3.97 -9.00 13.49
C ASP A 81 5.38 -8.78 12.90
N CYS A 82 5.69 -9.50 11.83
CA CYS A 82 6.97 -9.52 11.12
C CYS A 82 7.32 -8.21 10.41
N ILE A 83 6.36 -7.30 10.15
CA ILE A 83 6.63 -6.01 9.49
C ILE A 83 7.61 -5.12 10.27
N TRP A 84 7.71 -5.33 11.59
CA TRP A 84 8.62 -4.59 12.46
C TRP A 84 9.91 -5.35 12.80
N SER A 85 10.05 -6.58 12.28
CA SER A 85 11.20 -7.43 12.58
C SER A 85 12.39 -7.07 11.69
N VAL A 86 13.41 -6.48 12.30
CA VAL A 86 14.69 -6.21 11.65
C VAL A 86 15.33 -7.54 11.22
N GLY A 87 15.60 -7.69 9.92
CA GLY A 87 16.20 -8.89 9.34
C GLY A 87 15.22 -9.91 8.76
N SER A 88 13.90 -9.70 8.89
CA SER A 88 12.90 -10.52 8.17
C SER A 88 12.76 -10.05 6.72
N THR A 89 12.69 -10.98 5.76
CA THR A 89 12.36 -10.64 4.37
C THR A 89 10.85 -10.47 4.20
N LEU A 90 10.44 -9.87 3.08
CA LEU A 90 9.02 -9.82 2.72
C LEU A 90 8.43 -11.23 2.56
N ALA A 91 9.18 -12.17 1.98
CA ALA A 91 8.76 -13.55 1.82
C ALA A 91 8.55 -14.23 3.19
N ASP A 92 9.47 -14.03 4.13
CA ASP A 92 9.31 -14.54 5.50
C ASP A 92 8.06 -13.98 6.16
N CYS A 93 7.75 -12.71 5.91
CA CYS A 93 6.63 -12.05 6.55
C CYS A 93 5.29 -12.52 5.97
N VAL A 94 5.19 -12.62 4.63
CA VAL A 94 4.00 -13.10 3.93
C VAL A 94 3.64 -14.55 4.32
N SER A 95 4.63 -15.39 4.60
CA SER A 95 4.37 -16.78 5.03
C SER A 95 3.70 -16.93 6.40
N ARG A 96 3.59 -15.84 7.17
CA ARG A 96 3.03 -15.82 8.54
C ARG A 96 1.61 -15.22 8.61
N VAL A 97 1.01 -14.91 7.45
CA VAL A 97 -0.26 -14.19 7.33
C VAL A 97 -1.37 -15.10 6.82
#